data_AF-Q1ZQK8-F1
#
_entry.id   AF-Q1ZQK8-F1
#
_cell.length_a   1.000
_cell.length_b   1.000
_cell.length_c   1.000
_cell.angle_alpha   90.00
_cell.angle_beta   90.00
_cell.angle_gamma   90.00
#
_symmetry.space_group_name_H-M   'P 1'
#
loop_
_entity.id
_entity.type
_entity.pdbx_description
1 polymer ?
#
loop_
_entity_poly.entity_id
_entity_poly.type
_entity_poly.pdbx_seq_one_letter_code
_entity_poly.pdbx_strand_id
1 'polypeptide(L)'
;MSTYEIVSTIIVVASIAINIFQFRQRKPKLKIQLCRSIEPNKDGVGNYLCGRIFISNHGSETAFYNGLEAVDDEGSLFYPCCSLKIPSEIPPNSSIVGTIPNGHLLRYGTKKLYVIDGTLSKHQVSAKVLKFAVTDLAKERDRLEKLGINVHPNNSWSSKSHT
;
A
#
# COMPACT_ATOMS: atom_id res chain seq x y z
N MET A 1 -28.30 -6.38 -47.75
CA MET A 1 -26.93 -6.31 -47.20
C MET A 1 -26.10 -7.38 -47.89
N SER A 2 -25.04 -6.97 -48.59
CA SER A 2 -24.15 -7.90 -49.30
C SER A 2 -23.33 -8.72 -48.31
N THR A 3 -22.96 -9.95 -48.67
CA THR A 3 -22.04 -10.80 -47.89
C THR A 3 -20.76 -10.05 -47.52
N TYR A 4 -20.28 -9.17 -48.39
CA TYR A 4 -19.13 -8.31 -48.15
C TYR A 4 -19.35 -7.30 -47.01
N GLU A 5 -20.54 -6.68 -46.94
CA GLU A 5 -20.89 -5.73 -45.89
C GLU A 5 -20.98 -6.42 -44.53
N ILE A 6 -21.52 -7.63 -44.49
CA ILE A 6 -21.63 -8.44 -43.26
C ILE A 6 -20.22 -8.83 -42.76
N VAL A 7 -19.37 -9.36 -43.65
CA VAL A 7 -17.99 -9.76 -43.30
C VAL A 7 -17.16 -8.56 -42.86
N SER A 8 -17.25 -7.44 -43.58
CA SER A 8 -16.55 -6.19 -43.22
C SER A 8 -16.99 -5.67 -41.84
N THR A 9 -18.30 -5.68 -41.57
CA THR A 9 -18.84 -5.25 -40.26
C THR A 9 -18.32 -6.14 -39.12
N ILE A 10 -18.28 -7.46 -39.32
CA ILE A 10 -17.74 -8.41 -38.32
C ILE A 10 -16.26 -8.12 -38.04
N ILE A 11 -15.45 -7.89 -39.08
CA ILE A 11 -14.01 -7.60 -38.93
C ILE A 11 -13.81 -6.30 -38.15
N VAL A 12 -14.59 -5.26 -38.45
CA VAL A 12 -14.50 -3.96 -37.75
C VAL A 12 -14.86 -4.13 -36.28
N VAL A 13 -15.98 -4.80 -35.97
CA VAL A 13 -16.42 -5.03 -34.58
C VAL A 13 -15.40 -5.86 -33.81
N ALA A 14 -14.87 -6.94 -34.41
CA ALA A 14 -13.84 -7.76 -33.79
C ALA A 14 -12.55 -6.98 -33.53
N SER A 15 -12.12 -6.13 -34.47
CA SER A 15 -10.93 -5.30 -34.32
C SER A 15 -11.08 -4.26 -33.20
N ILE A 16 -12.25 -3.62 -33.10
CA ILE A 16 -12.57 -2.69 -32.00
C ILE A 16 -12.56 -3.44 -30.66
N ALA A 17 -13.20 -4.61 -30.58
CA ALA A 17 -13.24 -5.41 -29.36
C ALA A 17 -11.84 -5.84 -28.89
N ILE A 18 -10.98 -6.28 -29.82
CA ILE A 18 -9.59 -6.64 -29.54
C ILE A 18 -8.80 -5.43 -29.02
N ASN A 19 -8.94 -4.25 -29.66
CA ASN A 19 -8.26 -3.04 -29.22
C ASN A 19 -8.69 -2.60 -27.82
N ILE A 20 -9.99 -2.62 -27.51
CA ILE A 20 -10.50 -2.30 -26.17
C ILE A 20 -9.97 -3.30 -25.14
N PHE A 21 -9.91 -4.59 -25.49
CA PHE A 21 -9.39 -5.62 -24.62
C PHE A 21 -7.90 -5.43 -24.35
N GLN A 22 -7.09 -5.17 -25.38
CA GLN A 22 -5.66 -4.87 -25.23
C GLN A 22 -5.43 -3.63 -24.38
N PHE A 23 -6.19 -2.55 -24.61
CA PHE A 23 -6.10 -1.32 -23.82
C PHE A 23 -6.42 -1.57 -22.34
N ARG A 24 -7.43 -2.38 -22.04
CA ARG A 24 -7.77 -2.77 -20.67
C ARG A 24 -6.67 -3.60 -20.01
N GLN A 25 -5.98 -4.45 -20.76
CA GLN A 25 -4.88 -5.26 -20.22
C GLN A 25 -3.64 -4.43 -19.90
N ARG A 26 -3.43 -3.30 -20.60
CA ARG A 26 -2.22 -2.48 -20.45
C ARG A 26 -2.15 -1.66 -19.17
N LYS A 27 -3.27 -1.52 -18.46
CA LYS A 27 -3.34 -0.73 -17.23
C LYS A 27 -2.34 -1.18 -16.18
N PRO A 28 -1.82 -0.25 -15.35
CA PRO A 28 -0.99 -0.62 -14.21
C PRO A 28 -1.72 -1.58 -13.28
N LYS A 29 -1.01 -2.60 -12.78
CA LYS A 29 -1.58 -3.61 -11.87
C LYS A 29 -0.74 -3.64 -10.60
N LEU A 30 -1.23 -2.97 -9.56
CA LEU A 30 -0.52 -2.88 -8.30
C LEU A 30 -0.78 -4.11 -7.43
N LYS A 31 0.31 -4.75 -6.98
CA LYS A 31 0.30 -5.75 -5.92
C LYS A 31 1.01 -5.17 -4.72
N ILE A 32 0.33 -5.19 -3.58
CA ILE A 32 0.84 -4.59 -2.35
C ILE A 32 1.11 -5.69 -1.33
N GLN A 33 2.28 -5.65 -0.72
CA GLN A 33 2.65 -6.51 0.41
C GLN A 33 3.13 -5.66 1.58
N LEU A 34 2.95 -6.18 2.79
CA LEU A 34 3.36 -5.52 4.03
C LEU A 34 3.93 -6.58 4.97
N CYS A 35 5.09 -6.29 5.58
CA CYS A 35 5.68 -7.12 6.62
C CYS A 35 6.32 -6.25 7.70
N ARG A 36 6.65 -6.84 8.85
CA ARG A 36 7.43 -6.18 9.89
C ARG A 36 8.89 -6.04 9.46
N SER A 37 9.50 -4.90 9.74
CA SER A 37 10.93 -4.63 9.56
C SER A 37 11.47 -3.76 10.70
N ILE A 38 12.79 -3.73 10.81
CA ILE A 38 13.54 -2.83 11.67
C ILE A 38 14.50 -2.08 10.75
N GLU A 39 14.44 -0.75 10.79
CA GLU A 39 15.20 0.11 9.87
C GLU A 39 16.05 1.10 10.67
N PRO A 40 17.23 1.48 10.17
CA PRO A 40 18.10 2.42 10.86
C PRO A 40 17.46 3.82 10.89
N ASN A 41 17.69 4.54 11.98
CA ASN A 41 17.28 5.95 12.07
C ASN A 41 18.06 6.82 11.07
N LYS A 42 17.49 7.97 10.69
CA LYS A 42 18.11 8.88 9.69
C LYS A 42 19.45 9.47 10.14
N ASP A 43 19.66 9.61 11.44
CA ASP A 43 20.90 10.05 12.06
C ASP A 43 21.96 8.92 12.15
N GLY A 44 21.60 7.70 11.74
CA GLY A 44 22.46 6.51 11.82
C GLY A 44 22.58 5.91 13.22
N VAL A 45 21.87 6.45 14.21
CA VAL A 45 21.97 6.01 15.61
C VAL A 45 20.72 5.23 16.00
N GLY A 46 20.89 3.92 16.18
CA GLY A 46 19.80 3.02 16.56
C GLY A 46 18.86 2.70 15.39
N ASN A 47 17.79 1.98 15.70
CA ASN A 47 16.80 1.53 14.73
C ASN A 47 15.38 1.83 15.21
N TYR A 48 14.44 1.91 14.27
CA TYR A 48 13.02 2.01 14.56
C TYR A 48 12.26 0.81 14.00
N LEU A 49 11.25 0.36 14.75
CA LEU A 49 10.34 -0.70 14.34
C LEU A 49 9.31 -0.14 13.36
N CYS A 50 9.09 -0.82 12.24
CA CYS A 50 8.23 -0.31 11.16
C CYS A 50 7.57 -1.44 10.35
N GLY A 51 6.48 -1.11 9.67
CA GLY A 51 5.93 -1.94 8.59
C GLY A 51 6.62 -1.60 7.28
N ARG A 52 7.26 -2.57 6.64
CA ARG A 52 7.85 -2.42 5.31
C ARG A 52 6.81 -2.77 4.24
N ILE A 53 6.45 -1.78 3.43
CA ILE A 53 5.45 -1.90 2.37
C ILE A 53 6.14 -2.04 1.01
N PHE A 54 5.73 -3.04 0.25
CA PHE A 54 6.18 -3.28 -1.12
C PHE A 54 5.02 -3.00 -2.07
N ILE A 55 5.23 -2.09 -3.01
CA ILE A 55 4.25 -1.73 -4.03
C ILE A 55 4.84 -2.13 -5.37
N SER A 56 4.32 -3.22 -5.95
CA SER A 56 4.84 -3.82 -7.17
C SER A 56 3.88 -3.57 -8.33
N ASN A 57 4.39 -3.06 -9.44
CA ASN A 57 3.61 -2.88 -10.65
C ASN A 57 3.82 -4.07 -11.59
N HIS A 58 2.82 -4.93 -11.71
CA HIS A 58 2.79 -6.05 -12.66
C HIS A 58 2.05 -5.70 -13.96
N GLY A 59 1.71 -4.42 -14.17
CA GLY A 59 1.14 -3.93 -15.42
C GLY A 59 2.23 -3.62 -16.44
N SER A 60 1.81 -3.26 -17.65
CA SER A 60 2.72 -2.85 -18.74
C SER A 60 2.93 -1.35 -18.84
N GLU A 61 2.23 -0.55 -18.04
CA GLU A 61 2.36 0.91 -17.96
C GLU A 61 2.87 1.34 -16.59
N THR A 62 3.60 2.44 -16.53
CA THR A 62 4.11 3.02 -15.27
C THR A 62 2.96 3.41 -14.35
N ALA A 63 3.03 3.00 -13.09
CA ALA A 63 2.16 3.49 -12.03
C ALA A 63 2.85 4.61 -11.26
N PHE A 64 2.07 5.42 -10.56
CA PHE A 64 2.57 6.43 -9.64
C PHE A 64 2.01 6.17 -8.27
N TYR A 65 2.85 6.21 -7.24
CA TYR A 65 2.44 6.23 -5.84
C TYR A 65 2.19 7.67 -5.42
N ASN A 66 1.01 7.93 -4.83
CA ASN A 66 0.59 9.26 -4.39
C ASN A 66 0.28 9.36 -2.90
N GLY A 67 0.41 8.27 -2.13
CA GLY A 67 0.26 8.30 -0.68
C GLY A 67 -0.39 7.06 -0.08
N LEU A 68 -0.64 7.12 1.22
CA LEU A 68 -1.34 6.12 1.99
C LEU A 68 -2.57 6.71 2.66
N GLU A 69 -3.62 5.89 2.70
CA GLU A 69 -4.81 6.14 3.51
C GLU A 69 -5.08 4.92 4.36
N ALA A 70 -5.49 5.14 5.60
CA ALA A 70 -5.83 4.07 6.52
C ALA A 70 -7.15 4.37 7.22
N VAL A 71 -7.85 3.30 7.58
CA VAL A 71 -9.08 3.36 8.37
C VAL A 71 -8.82 2.60 9.66
N ASP A 72 -9.11 3.25 10.78
CA ASP A 72 -8.96 2.66 12.10
C ASP A 72 -10.13 1.72 12.47
N ASP A 73 -10.11 1.21 13.70
CA ASP A 73 -11.15 0.31 14.20
C ASP A 73 -12.51 1.00 14.40
N GLU A 74 -12.49 2.32 14.62
CA GLU A 74 -13.67 3.19 14.81
C GLU A 74 -14.28 3.62 13.47
N GLY A 75 -13.58 3.41 12.36
CA GLY A 75 -13.99 3.78 11.01
C GLY A 75 -13.51 5.17 10.58
N SER A 76 -12.68 5.84 11.38
CA SER A 76 -12.10 7.13 11.05
C SER A 76 -10.95 6.98 10.07
N LEU A 77 -10.89 7.92 9.12
CA LEU A 77 -9.84 8.00 8.12
C LEU A 77 -8.63 8.73 8.69
N PHE A 78 -7.43 8.19 8.47
CA PHE A 78 -6.17 8.85 8.78
C PHE A 78 -5.12 8.55 7.70
N TYR A 79 -4.02 9.31 7.72
CA TYR A 79 -2.97 9.26 6.70
C TYR A 79 -1.64 8.83 7.33
N PRO A 80 -1.25 7.56 7.23
CA PRO A 80 0.02 7.08 7.76
C PRO A 80 1.21 7.77 7.08
N CYS A 81 2.22 8.16 7.86
CA CYS A 81 3.48 8.60 7.29
C CYS A 81 4.21 7.42 6.63
N CYS A 82 4.78 7.67 5.45
CA CYS A 82 5.57 6.70 4.69
C CYS A 82 6.91 7.32 4.28
N SER A 83 7.97 6.54 4.23
CA SER A 83 9.28 7.01 3.76
C SER A 83 9.36 7.23 2.24
N LEU A 84 8.39 6.73 1.47
CA LEU A 84 8.31 6.96 0.03
C LEU A 84 8.00 8.43 -0.28
N LYS A 85 8.71 8.99 -1.26
CA LYS A 85 8.43 10.33 -1.79
C LYS A 85 7.11 10.32 -2.56
N ILE A 86 6.42 11.45 -2.56
CA ILE A 86 5.18 11.64 -3.32
C ILE A 86 5.40 12.78 -4.33
N PRO A 87 5.13 12.56 -5.63
CA PRO A 87 4.85 11.27 -6.26
C PRO A 87 6.11 10.38 -6.37
N SER A 88 5.93 9.07 -6.46
CA SER A 88 7.01 8.13 -6.85
C SER A 88 6.58 7.28 -8.04
N GLU A 89 7.44 7.17 -9.04
CA GLU A 89 7.23 6.31 -10.20
C GLU A 89 7.47 4.83 -9.87
N ILE A 90 6.62 3.96 -10.43
CA ILE A 90 6.73 2.51 -10.36
C ILE A 90 6.69 1.97 -11.79
N PRO A 91 7.85 1.86 -12.47
CA PRO A 91 7.94 1.29 -13.80
C PRO A 91 7.29 -0.11 -13.92
N PRO A 92 6.89 -0.55 -15.12
CA PRO A 92 6.42 -1.91 -15.37
C PRO A 92 7.37 -2.97 -14.81
N ASN A 93 6.82 -4.01 -14.19
CA ASN A 93 7.54 -5.12 -13.54
C ASN A 93 8.58 -4.70 -12.48
N SER A 94 8.39 -3.54 -11.86
CA SER A 94 9.24 -3.04 -10.79
C SER A 94 8.48 -2.90 -9.47
N SER A 95 9.23 -2.72 -8.40
CA SER A 95 8.70 -2.50 -7.06
C SER A 95 9.38 -1.33 -6.39
N ILE A 96 8.59 -0.52 -5.70
CA ILE A 96 9.11 0.46 -4.74
C ILE A 96 8.85 -0.04 -3.33
N VAL A 97 9.70 0.39 -2.40
CA VAL A 97 9.68 -0.08 -1.03
C VAL A 97 9.67 1.11 -0.09
N GLY A 98 8.67 1.12 0.79
CA GLY A 98 8.49 2.14 1.81
C GLY A 98 8.50 1.54 3.20
N THR A 99 8.58 2.42 4.18
CA THR A 99 8.51 2.08 5.60
C THR A 99 7.46 2.97 6.26
N ILE A 100 6.59 2.35 7.05
CA ILE A 100 5.54 2.99 7.82
C ILE A 100 5.90 2.78 9.30
N PRO A 101 6.17 3.84 10.08
CA PRO A 101 6.53 3.68 11.49
C PRO A 101 5.45 2.92 12.25
N ASN A 102 5.84 2.02 13.16
CA ASN A 102 4.90 1.15 13.87
C ASN A 102 3.75 1.93 14.53
N GLY A 103 4.03 3.12 15.07
CA GLY A 103 3.03 3.95 15.73
C GLY A 103 1.83 4.29 14.86
N HIS A 104 2.05 4.59 13.56
CA HIS A 104 0.94 4.89 12.66
C HIS A 104 0.09 3.65 12.35
N LEU A 105 0.67 2.45 12.43
CA LEU A 105 -0.07 1.20 12.19
C LEU A 105 -0.79 0.71 13.45
N LEU A 106 -0.18 0.89 14.62
CA LEU A 106 -0.65 0.32 15.89
C LEU A 106 -1.57 1.24 16.69
N ARG A 107 -1.40 2.57 16.61
CA ARG A 107 -2.03 3.52 17.54
C ARG A 107 -3.55 3.42 17.60
N TYR A 108 -4.20 3.35 16.44
CA TYR A 108 -5.66 3.36 16.34
C TYR A 108 -6.25 2.00 15.94
N GLY A 109 -5.41 0.97 15.85
CA GLY A 109 -5.82 -0.32 15.28
C GLY A 109 -6.13 -0.20 13.78
N THR A 110 -5.09 -0.28 12.94
CA THR A 110 -5.29 -0.15 11.48
C THR A 110 -6.09 -1.33 10.94
N LYS A 111 -7.36 -1.07 10.58
CA LYS A 111 -8.28 -2.08 10.05
C LYS A 111 -8.19 -2.22 8.54
N LYS A 112 -8.00 -1.10 7.84
CA LYS A 112 -7.77 -1.06 6.40
C LYS A 112 -6.63 -0.13 6.07
N LEU A 113 -5.85 -0.50 5.07
CA LEU A 113 -4.75 0.29 4.52
C LEU A 113 -4.89 0.31 3.01
N TYR A 114 -4.76 1.49 2.42
CA TYR A 114 -4.89 1.74 1.01
C TYR A 114 -3.64 2.45 0.51
N VAL A 115 -3.17 2.00 -0.65
CA VAL A 115 -2.20 2.74 -1.46
C VAL A 115 -2.98 3.57 -2.47
N ILE A 116 -2.71 4.87 -2.50
CA ILE A 116 -3.31 5.79 -3.46
C ILE A 116 -2.36 5.92 -4.64
N ASP A 117 -2.87 5.69 -5.84
CA ASP A 117 -2.08 5.89 -7.06
C ASP A 117 -2.19 7.31 -7.63
N GLY A 118 -1.45 7.61 -8.69
CA GLY A 118 -1.48 8.92 -9.36
C GLY A 118 -2.82 9.28 -10.00
N THR A 119 -3.75 8.33 -10.14
CA THR A 119 -5.13 8.57 -10.60
C THR A 119 -6.11 8.73 -9.43
N LEU A 120 -5.61 8.77 -8.19
CA LEU A 120 -6.38 8.79 -6.95
C LEU A 120 -7.19 7.50 -6.71
N SER A 121 -6.88 6.42 -7.43
CA SER A 121 -7.50 5.12 -7.20
C SER A 121 -6.94 4.49 -5.94
N LYS A 122 -7.83 3.88 -5.14
CA LYS A 122 -7.47 3.24 -3.87
C LYS A 122 -7.22 1.75 -4.07
N HIS A 123 -6.01 1.31 -3.74
CA HIS A 123 -5.60 -0.09 -3.82
C HIS A 123 -5.47 -0.65 -2.41
N GLN A 124 -6.40 -1.50 -2.02
CA GLN A 124 -6.45 -2.02 -0.65
C GLN A 124 -5.37 -3.09 -0.41
N VAL A 125 -4.64 -2.96 0.69
CA VAL A 125 -3.79 -4.03 1.22
C VAL A 125 -4.67 -5.18 1.68
N SER A 126 -4.31 -6.41 1.30
CA SER A 126 -5.04 -7.61 1.74
C SER A 126 -5.22 -7.61 3.26
N ALA A 127 -6.46 -7.75 3.73
CA ALA A 127 -6.78 -7.74 5.15
C ALA A 127 -6.00 -8.80 5.94
N LYS A 128 -5.74 -9.96 5.32
CA LYS A 128 -4.92 -11.03 5.92
C LYS A 128 -3.46 -10.58 6.11
N VAL A 129 -2.89 -9.94 5.10
CA VAL A 129 -1.50 -9.44 5.12
C VAL A 129 -1.37 -8.31 6.14
N LEU A 130 -2.31 -7.36 6.13
CA LEU A 130 -2.34 -6.26 7.09
C LEU A 130 -2.46 -6.77 8.53
N LYS A 131 -3.43 -7.66 8.81
CA LYS A 131 -3.61 -8.26 10.14
C LYS A 131 -2.36 -8.98 10.61
N PHE A 132 -1.72 -9.76 9.73
CA PHE A 132 -0.47 -10.44 10.05
C PHE A 132 0.64 -9.46 10.41
N ALA A 133 0.89 -8.45 9.57
CA ALA A 133 1.93 -7.46 9.79
C ALA A 133 1.70 -6.63 11.07
N VAL A 134 0.47 -6.18 11.33
CA VAL A 134 0.08 -5.45 12.55
C VAL A 134 0.27 -6.32 13.79
N THR A 135 -0.14 -7.59 13.74
CA THR A 135 0.02 -8.52 14.86
C THR A 135 1.51 -8.79 15.14
N ASP A 136 2.30 -8.99 14.10
CA ASP A 136 3.75 -9.24 14.23
C ASP A 136 4.48 -8.00 14.78
N LEU A 137 4.10 -6.80 14.32
CA LEU A 137 4.60 -5.54 14.86
C LEU A 137 4.28 -5.36 16.34
N ALA A 138 3.05 -5.64 16.75
CA ALA A 138 2.64 -5.54 18.15
C ALA A 138 3.43 -6.51 19.04
N LYS A 139 3.56 -7.78 18.61
CA LYS A 139 4.36 -8.79 19.32
C LYS A 139 5.81 -8.38 19.47
N GLU A 140 6.41 -7.86 18.41
CA GLU A 140 7.80 -7.44 18.44
C GLU A 140 8.01 -6.22 19.33
N ARG A 141 7.11 -5.23 19.28
CA ARG A 141 7.12 -4.09 20.21
C ARG A 141 7.08 -4.59 21.65
N ASP A 142 6.12 -5.44 21.98
CA ASP A 142 5.96 -5.97 23.34
C ASP A 142 7.20 -6.79 23.79
N ARG A 143 7.84 -7.52 22.87
CA ARG A 143 9.10 -8.24 23.13
C ARG A 143 10.24 -7.29 23.44
N LEU A 144 10.41 -6.23 22.66
CA LEU A 144 11.45 -5.23 22.83
C LEU A 144 11.26 -4.45 24.14
N GLU A 145 10.02 -4.03 24.45
CA GLU A 145 9.70 -3.33 25.69
C GLU A 145 9.97 -4.20 26.93
N LYS A 146 9.68 -5.51 26.87
CA LYS A 146 10.04 -6.46 27.95
C LYS A 146 11.54 -6.61 28.17
N LEU A 147 12.35 -6.32 27.16
CA LEU A 147 13.82 -6.29 27.27
C LEU A 147 14.35 -4.93 27.76
N GLY A 148 13.46 -4.00 28.12
CA GLY A 148 13.83 -2.64 28.53
C GLY A 148 14.21 -1.72 27.36
N ILE A 149 13.98 -2.13 26.11
CA ILE A 149 14.23 -1.32 24.92
C ILE A 149 13.00 -0.42 24.70
N ASN A 150 13.23 0.89 24.67
CA ASN A 150 12.17 1.84 24.39
C ASN A 150 11.85 1.89 22.88
N VAL A 151 10.64 1.48 22.50
CA VAL A 151 10.18 1.48 21.10
C VAL A 151 9.36 2.73 20.85
N HIS A 152 9.83 3.59 19.95
CA HIS A 152 9.09 4.79 19.57
C HIS A 152 8.12 4.57 18.40
N PRO A 153 6.96 5.27 18.38
CA PRO A 153 6.48 6.12 19.46
C PRO A 153 6.07 5.28 20.68
N ASN A 154 6.55 5.70 21.83
CA ASN A 154 6.20 5.12 23.12
C ASN A 154 4.73 5.43 23.41
N ASN A 155 4.17 4.81 24.44
CA ASN A 155 2.79 4.97 24.91
C ASN A 155 2.40 6.43 25.28
N SER A 156 3.17 7.46 24.95
CA SER A 156 2.81 8.88 25.07
C SER A 156 1.53 9.27 24.31
N TRP A 157 1.04 8.41 23.42
CA TRP A 157 -0.24 8.58 22.72
C TRP A 157 -1.39 7.80 23.38
N SER A 158 -1.12 7.04 24.45
CA SER A 158 -2.12 6.27 25.22
C SER A 158 -2.89 7.13 26.22
N SER A 159 -2.75 8.45 26.18
CA SER A 159 -3.70 9.33 26.88
C SER A 159 -5.04 9.26 26.15
N LYS A 160 -5.81 8.20 26.44
CA LYS A 160 -7.24 8.36 26.58
C LYS A 160 -7.42 9.54 27.52
N SER A 161 -7.84 10.68 26.98
CA SER A 161 -8.47 11.72 27.76
C SER A 161 -9.72 11.10 28.36
N HIS A 162 -9.58 10.56 29.57
CA HIS A 162 -10.72 10.33 30.44
C HIS A 162 -11.19 11.71 30.91
N THR A 163 -12.13 12.26 30.15
CA THR A 163 -13.13 13.22 30.65
C THR A 163 -14.45 12.49 30.70
#